data_AF-A0AAV8BAK7-F1
#
_entry.id   AF-A0AAV8BAK7-F1
#
_cell.length_a   1.000
_cell.length_b   1.000
_cell.length_c   1.000
_cell.angle_alpha   90.00
_cell.angle_beta   90.00
_cell.angle_gamma   90.00
#
_symmetry.space_group_name_H-M   'P 1'
#
loop_
_entity.id
_entity.type
_entity.pdbx_description
1 polymer ?
#
loop_
_entity_poly.entity_id
_entity_poly.type
_entity_poly.pdbx_seq_one_letter_code
_entity_poly.pdbx_strand_id
1 'polypeptide(L)'
;MRPWIAVAYSAPVAAATAVFLIYPIGQGSFSDGMPLGILFDQETTENESANEGYRFGQEEETYNIVAAHGYFGRLIFQYASFNNSRSLHFFLAAWPVVGIWFTALGISTMAFNLNGFNFNQSVVDSQGRVINTWADIINRANLGMEVMHERNAHNFPLDLAAVEVPSIEG
;
A
#
# COMPACT_ATOMS: atom_id res chain seq x y z
N MET A 1 -24.20 -4.20 19.47
CA MET A 1 -22.85 -4.15 18.84
C MET A 1 -22.43 -2.69 18.72
N ARG A 2 -21.13 -2.36 18.77
CA ARG A 2 -20.66 -0.98 18.52
C ARG A 2 -20.54 -0.73 17.01
N PRO A 3 -20.84 0.47 16.49
CA PRO A 3 -21.02 0.71 15.04
C PRO A 3 -19.70 0.90 14.23
N TRP A 4 -18.54 0.55 14.79
CA TRP A 4 -17.24 0.89 14.19
C TRP A 4 -16.72 -0.11 13.15
N ILE A 5 -17.40 -1.24 12.96
CA ILE A 5 -17.04 -2.23 11.93
C ILE A 5 -17.16 -1.61 10.53
N ALA A 6 -18.19 -0.80 10.30
CA ALA A 6 -18.37 -0.09 9.03
C ALA A 6 -17.23 0.90 8.74
N VAL A 7 -16.66 1.51 9.78
CA VAL A 7 -15.51 2.42 9.65
C VAL A 7 -14.28 1.65 9.18
N ALA A 8 -13.99 0.48 9.76
CA ALA A 8 -12.89 -0.37 9.29
C ALA A 8 -13.11 -0.83 7.84
N TYR A 9 -14.35 -1.20 7.48
CA TYR A 9 -14.70 -1.61 6.12
C TYR A 9 -14.61 -0.47 5.09
N SER A 10 -14.65 0.80 5.52
CA SER A 10 -14.49 1.93 4.59
C SER A 10 -13.11 1.98 3.92
N ALA A 11 -12.07 1.40 4.54
CA ALA A 11 -10.72 1.37 3.97
C ALA A 11 -10.64 0.58 2.64
N PRO A 12 -11.02 -0.71 2.58
CA PRO A 12 -11.04 -1.43 1.30
C PRO A 12 -12.04 -0.85 0.29
N VAL A 13 -13.17 -0.29 0.75
CA VAL A 13 -14.12 0.41 -0.14
C VAL A 13 -13.48 1.65 -0.77
N ALA A 14 -12.75 2.44 0.00
CA ALA A 14 -12.03 3.62 -0.51
C ALA A 14 -10.94 3.22 -1.52
N ALA A 15 -10.18 2.16 -1.23
CA ALA A 15 -9.16 1.65 -2.15
C ALA A 15 -9.78 1.16 -3.48
N ALA A 16 -10.88 0.41 -3.42
CA ALA A 16 -11.60 -0.02 -4.63
C ALA A 16 -12.15 1.19 -5.41
N THR A 17 -12.71 2.18 -4.72
CA THR A 17 -13.24 3.39 -5.36
C THR A 17 -12.13 4.22 -6.01
N ALA A 18 -10.95 4.30 -5.37
CA ALA A 18 -9.81 5.02 -5.93
C ALA A 18 -9.38 4.42 -7.28
N VAL A 19 -9.30 3.09 -7.36
CA VAL A 19 -8.75 2.38 -8.52
C VAL A 19 -9.76 2.20 -9.65
N PHE A 20 -11.03 1.91 -9.34
CA PHE A 20 -12.06 1.64 -10.36
C PHE A 20 -12.82 2.88 -10.82
N LEU A 21 -12.75 3.98 -10.07
CA LEU A 21 -13.54 5.18 -10.35
C LEU A 21 -12.68 6.43 -10.42
N ILE A 22 -11.99 6.79 -9.33
CA ILE A 22 -11.30 8.09 -9.25
C ILE A 22 -10.15 8.16 -10.26
N TYR A 23 -9.33 7.10 -10.34
CA TYR A 23 -8.19 7.05 -11.24
C TYR A 23 -8.61 7.14 -12.73
N PRO A 24 -9.56 6.33 -13.22
CA PRO A 24 -10.16 6.51 -14.54
C PRO A 24 -10.71 7.92 -14.83
N ILE A 25 -11.40 8.53 -13.86
CA ILE A 25 -11.96 9.88 -14.04
C ILE A 25 -10.84 10.92 -14.18
N GLY A 26 -9.78 10.81 -13.38
CA GLY A 26 -8.65 11.74 -13.42
C GLY A 26 -7.84 11.63 -14.71
N GLN A 27 -7.67 10.42 -15.25
CA GLN A 27 -6.95 10.17 -16.51
C GLN A 27 -7.85 10.32 -17.75
N GLY A 28 -9.18 10.38 -17.58
CA GLY A 28 -10.15 10.59 -18.65
C GLY A 28 -10.59 9.32 -19.38
N SER A 29 -10.19 8.13 -18.93
CA SER A 29 -10.58 6.85 -19.52
C SER A 29 -10.70 5.71 -18.51
N PHE A 30 -11.69 4.84 -18.70
CA PHE A 30 -11.82 3.57 -17.95
C PHE A 30 -10.89 2.46 -18.42
N SER A 31 -10.19 2.64 -19.54
CA SER A 31 -9.11 1.72 -19.96
C SER A 31 -7.97 1.64 -18.95
N ASP A 32 -7.77 2.73 -18.20
CA ASP A 32 -6.62 2.90 -17.30
C ASP A 32 -6.95 2.43 -15.87
N GLY A 33 -8.16 1.92 -15.66
CA GLY A 33 -8.57 1.26 -14.43
C GLY A 33 -7.95 -0.13 -14.27
N MET A 34 -7.87 -0.61 -13.03
CA MET A 34 -7.30 -1.95 -12.77
C MET A 34 -8.11 -3.06 -13.47
N PRO A 35 -7.45 -3.98 -14.19
CA PRO A 35 -8.12 -5.11 -14.82
C PRO A 35 -8.57 -6.14 -13.77
N LEU A 36 -9.68 -6.83 -14.05
CA LEU A 36 -10.21 -7.90 -13.19
C LEU A 36 -9.56 -9.26 -13.54
N GLY A 37 -8.39 -9.56 -12.96
CA GLY A 37 -7.72 -10.85 -13.15
C GLY A 37 -6.52 -11.10 -12.23
N ILE A 38 -6.27 -12.36 -11.87
CA ILE A 38 -5.13 -12.82 -11.06
C ILE A 38 -4.45 -13.97 -11.84
N LEU A 39 -3.11 -14.02 -11.86
CA LEU A 39 -2.33 -15.22 -12.24
C LEU A 39 -2.07 -16.05 -10.97
N PHE A 40 -2.57 -17.28 -10.91
CA PHE A 40 -2.55 -18.14 -9.72
C PHE A 40 -1.39 -19.13 -9.70
N ASP A 41 -0.90 -19.45 -8.49
CA ASP A 41 -0.40 -20.78 -8.11
C ASP A 41 -0.83 -21.08 -6.66
N GLN A 42 -1.25 -22.32 -6.41
CA GLN A 42 -1.84 -22.80 -5.15
C GLN A 42 -1.18 -24.10 -4.71
N GLU A 43 -0.87 -24.26 -3.42
CA GLU A 43 -0.58 -25.56 -2.78
C GLU A 43 -0.97 -25.50 -1.29
N THR A 44 -1.71 -26.51 -0.81
CA THR A 44 -1.82 -26.86 0.62
C THR A 44 -2.09 -28.36 0.80
N THR A 45 -1.56 -28.95 1.88
CA THR A 45 -2.14 -30.11 2.59
C THR A 45 -1.88 -29.96 4.10
N GLU A 46 -2.75 -30.51 4.95
CA GLU A 46 -2.62 -30.58 6.41
C GLU A 46 -3.07 -31.97 6.91
N ASN A 47 -2.49 -32.44 8.03
CA ASN A 47 -3.13 -33.42 8.89
C ASN A 47 -3.20 -32.85 10.32
N GLU A 48 -4.42 -32.45 10.70
CA GLU A 48 -4.95 -32.03 12.01
C GLU A 48 -4.60 -30.62 12.54
N SER A 49 -5.63 -29.93 13.07
CA SER A 49 -5.62 -28.52 13.43
C SER A 49 -5.74 -28.32 14.95
N ALA A 50 -4.95 -27.41 15.52
CA ALA A 50 -4.97 -27.05 16.95
C ALA A 50 -6.27 -26.35 17.42
N ASN A 51 -7.26 -26.17 16.54
CA ASN A 51 -8.52 -25.48 16.83
C ASN A 51 -9.50 -26.31 17.68
N GLU A 52 -9.27 -27.61 17.86
CA GLU A 52 -10.13 -28.53 18.64
C GLU A 52 -10.20 -28.19 20.16
N GLY A 53 -9.28 -27.37 20.67
CA GLY A 53 -9.24 -26.96 22.08
C GLY A 53 -10.21 -25.82 22.47
N TYR A 54 -10.85 -25.16 21.51
CA TYR A 54 -11.77 -24.04 21.75
C TYR A 54 -13.23 -24.47 21.65
N ARG A 55 -14.07 -24.03 22.61
CA ARG A 55 -15.53 -24.23 22.54
C ARG A 55 -16.22 -22.89 22.29
N PHE A 56 -17.06 -22.84 21.26
CA PHE A 56 -17.83 -21.65 20.93
C PHE A 56 -18.76 -21.25 22.08
N GLY A 57 -18.65 -20.00 22.53
CA GLY A 57 -19.49 -19.44 23.61
C GLY A 57 -18.98 -19.68 25.03
N GLN A 58 -17.77 -20.22 25.21
CA GLN A 58 -17.14 -20.29 26.54
C GLN A 58 -16.92 -18.90 27.16
N GLU A 59 -17.07 -18.78 28.49
CA GLU A 59 -16.96 -17.51 29.21
C GLU A 59 -15.50 -17.12 29.53
N GLU A 60 -14.61 -18.10 29.67
CA GLU A 60 -13.20 -17.89 29.99
C GLU A 60 -12.38 -17.58 28.72
N GLU A 61 -11.46 -16.61 28.82
CA GLU A 61 -10.51 -16.31 27.74
C GLU A 61 -9.59 -17.51 27.49
N THR A 62 -9.44 -17.93 26.22
CA THR A 62 -8.61 -19.09 25.82
C THR A 62 -7.10 -18.86 25.97
N TYR A 63 -6.68 -17.65 26.35
CA TYR A 63 -5.27 -17.25 26.45
C TYR A 63 -5.01 -16.35 27.65
N ASN A 64 -3.77 -16.31 28.12
CA ASN A 64 -3.36 -15.47 29.26
C ASN A 64 -2.63 -14.21 28.78
N ILE A 65 -3.33 -13.06 28.76
CA ILE A 65 -2.76 -11.78 28.33
C ILE A 65 -1.62 -11.28 29.23
N VAL A 66 -1.64 -11.60 30.53
CA VAL A 66 -0.57 -11.20 31.47
C VAL A 66 0.73 -11.94 31.15
N ALA A 67 0.64 -13.23 30.84
CA ALA A 67 1.78 -14.03 30.41
C ALA A 67 2.32 -13.53 29.05
N ALA A 68 1.44 -13.25 28.09
CA ALA A 68 1.83 -12.70 26.79
C ALA A 68 2.48 -11.32 26.91
N HIS A 69 1.91 -10.43 27.73
CA HIS A 69 2.47 -9.10 28.00
C HIS A 69 3.85 -9.20 28.66
N GLY A 70 4.01 -10.09 29.64
CA GLY A 70 5.28 -10.34 30.32
C GLY A 70 6.36 -10.91 29.40
N TYR A 71 6.00 -11.80 28.47
CA TYR A 71 6.90 -12.29 27.44
C TYR A 71 7.32 -11.18 26.47
N PHE A 72 6.37 -10.48 25.87
CA PHE A 72 6.65 -9.44 24.87
C PHE A 72 7.38 -8.23 25.47
N GLY A 73 7.05 -7.85 26.71
CA GLY A 73 7.72 -6.76 27.43
C GLY A 73 9.17 -7.07 27.78
N ARG A 74 9.54 -8.35 27.91
CA ARG A 74 10.94 -8.80 28.05
C ARG A 74 11.67 -8.90 26.71
N LEU A 75 10.94 -9.17 25.62
CA LEU A 75 11.52 -9.30 24.28
C LEU A 75 11.96 -7.96 23.70
N ILE A 76 11.15 -6.91 23.86
CA ILE A 76 11.43 -5.57 23.33
C ILE A 76 11.77 -4.63 24.49
N PHE A 77 10.77 -3.98 25.08
CA PHE A 77 10.85 -3.21 26.33
C PHE A 77 9.46 -3.16 26.97
N GLN A 78 9.37 -3.07 28.30
CA GLN A 78 8.11 -3.23 29.04
C GLN A 78 6.99 -2.27 28.58
N TYR A 79 7.33 -1.03 28.25
CA TYR A 79 6.37 -0.01 27.80
C TYR A 79 5.88 -0.18 26.36
N ALA A 80 6.58 -0.97 25.53
CA ALA A 80 6.17 -1.26 24.17
C ALA A 80 5.09 -2.36 24.10
N SER A 81 4.79 -3.01 25.24
CA SER A 81 3.85 -4.12 25.33
C SER A 81 2.47 -3.67 25.78
N PHE A 82 1.41 -4.23 25.17
CA PHE A 82 0.03 -3.94 25.57
C PHE A 82 -0.36 -4.79 26.79
N ASN A 83 -0.76 -4.16 27.89
CA ASN A 83 -1.33 -4.83 29.07
C ASN A 83 -2.87 -4.77 29.10
N ASN A 84 -3.50 -4.06 28.15
CA ASN A 84 -4.93 -3.92 28.01
C ASN A 84 -5.38 -4.49 26.65
N SER A 85 -6.16 -5.57 26.69
CA SER A 85 -6.67 -6.26 25.49
C SER A 85 -7.46 -5.32 24.57
N ARG A 86 -8.23 -4.37 25.12
CA ARG A 86 -9.04 -3.44 24.31
C ARG A 86 -8.17 -2.46 23.51
N SER A 87 -7.07 -2.01 24.10
CA SER A 87 -6.10 -1.13 23.42
C SER A 87 -5.37 -1.88 22.31
N LEU A 88 -4.96 -3.12 22.58
CA LEU A 88 -4.36 -4.00 21.58
C LEU A 88 -5.27 -4.19 20.37
N HIS A 89 -6.52 -4.62 20.58
CA HIS A 89 -7.47 -4.85 19.48
C HIS A 89 -7.83 -3.57 18.73
N PHE A 90 -7.89 -2.43 19.43
CA PHE A 90 -8.06 -1.13 18.77
C PHE A 90 -6.87 -0.81 17.86
N PHE A 91 -5.63 -1.01 18.33
CA PHE A 91 -4.43 -0.79 17.53
C PHE A 91 -4.37 -1.72 16.31
N LEU A 92 -4.67 -3.01 16.50
CA LEU A 92 -4.74 -4.00 15.42
C LEU A 92 -5.77 -3.63 14.34
N ALA A 93 -6.87 -2.97 14.71
CA ALA A 93 -7.83 -2.45 13.74
C ALA A 93 -7.36 -1.14 13.10
N ALA A 94 -6.88 -0.18 13.91
CA ALA A 94 -6.55 1.17 13.44
C ALA A 94 -5.33 1.19 12.52
N TRP A 95 -4.28 0.43 12.84
CA TRP A 95 -3.02 0.44 12.10
C TRP A 95 -3.18 0.11 10.60
N PRO A 96 -3.77 -1.04 10.20
CA PRO A 96 -3.97 -1.34 8.79
C PRO A 96 -5.01 -0.42 8.14
N VAL A 97 -6.08 -0.04 8.85
CA VAL A 97 -7.15 0.82 8.30
C VAL A 97 -6.60 2.19 7.89
N VAL A 98 -5.82 2.82 8.77
CA VAL A 98 -5.21 4.13 8.48
C VAL A 98 -4.21 4.01 7.32
N GLY A 99 -3.40 2.94 7.28
CA GLY A 99 -2.47 2.69 6.17
C GLY A 99 -3.19 2.61 4.82
N ILE A 100 -4.26 1.82 4.74
CA ILE A 100 -5.05 1.66 3.51
C ILE A 100 -5.73 2.98 3.09
N TRP A 101 -6.23 3.78 4.04
CA TRP A 101 -6.77 5.10 3.71
C TRP A 101 -5.72 6.00 3.05
N PHE A 102 -4.48 6.03 3.56
CA PHE A 102 -3.42 6.81 2.92
C PHE A 102 -3.06 6.29 1.53
N THR A 103 -3.02 4.96 1.33
CA THR A 103 -2.81 4.40 -0.01
C THR A 103 -3.93 4.77 -0.97
N ALA A 104 -5.19 4.68 -0.53
CA ALA A 104 -6.35 5.06 -1.35
C ALA A 104 -6.32 6.56 -1.71
N LEU A 105 -5.97 7.42 -0.74
CA LEU A 105 -5.79 8.85 -0.97
C LEU A 105 -4.63 9.12 -1.95
N GLY A 106 -3.49 8.44 -1.81
CA GLY A 106 -2.36 8.58 -2.72
C GLY A 106 -2.71 8.24 -4.17
N ILE A 107 -3.42 7.14 -4.42
CA ILE A 107 -3.92 6.79 -5.77
C ILE A 107 -4.88 7.87 -6.28
N SER A 108 -5.79 8.34 -5.41
CA SER A 108 -6.76 9.36 -5.75
C SER A 108 -6.12 10.71 -6.11
N THR A 109 -4.98 11.08 -5.52
CA THR A 109 -4.25 12.30 -5.87
C THR A 109 -3.39 12.12 -7.12
N MET A 110 -2.74 10.97 -7.28
CA MET A 110 -1.98 10.65 -8.50
C MET A 110 -2.88 10.58 -9.75
N ALA A 111 -4.18 10.28 -9.59
CA ALA A 111 -5.18 10.40 -10.65
C ALA A 111 -5.23 11.80 -11.30
N PHE A 112 -4.86 12.85 -10.55
CA PHE A 112 -4.80 14.23 -11.01
C PHE A 112 -3.36 14.71 -11.22
N ASN A 113 -2.45 13.77 -11.53
CA ASN A 113 -1.04 14.02 -11.85
C ASN A 113 -0.24 14.70 -10.74
N LEU A 114 -0.70 14.61 -9.48
CA LEU A 114 0.11 14.96 -8.32
C LEU A 114 0.95 13.74 -7.92
N ASN A 115 2.12 13.63 -8.55
CA ASN A 115 3.00 12.47 -8.44
C ASN A 115 3.84 12.46 -7.16
N GLY A 116 4.60 11.37 -6.99
CA GLY A 116 5.60 11.25 -5.94
C GLY A 116 6.78 12.20 -6.11
N PHE A 117 7.71 12.18 -5.15
CA PHE A 117 8.89 13.02 -5.22
C PHE A 117 9.75 12.72 -6.45
N ASN A 118 10.24 13.79 -7.10
CA ASN A 118 11.20 13.73 -8.18
C ASN A 118 12.54 14.28 -7.70
N PHE A 119 13.55 13.39 -7.61
CA PHE A 119 14.91 13.74 -7.22
C PHE A 119 15.93 13.44 -8.33
N ASN A 120 15.49 13.52 -9.59
CA ASN A 120 16.38 13.32 -10.74
C ASN A 120 17.49 14.35 -10.73
N GLN A 121 18.74 13.89 -10.85
CA GLN A 121 19.95 14.71 -10.90
C GLN A 121 20.09 15.69 -9.73
N SER A 122 19.49 15.40 -8.57
CA SER A 122 19.43 16.34 -7.43
C SER A 122 20.76 16.57 -6.72
N VAL A 123 21.78 15.75 -6.97
CA VAL A 123 23.12 15.90 -6.38
C VAL A 123 24.11 16.25 -7.48
N VAL A 124 24.79 17.38 -7.30
CA VAL A 124 25.74 17.95 -8.27
C VAL A 124 27.07 18.27 -7.57
N ASP A 125 28.19 18.00 -8.23
CA ASP A 125 29.52 18.35 -7.72
C ASP A 125 29.84 19.85 -7.92
N SER A 126 30.99 20.29 -7.41
CA SER A 126 31.44 21.69 -7.55
C SER A 126 31.75 22.11 -8.99
N GLN A 127 31.84 21.16 -9.93
CA GLN A 127 32.06 21.40 -11.35
C GLN A 127 30.76 21.38 -12.16
N GLY A 128 29.61 21.21 -11.50
CA GLY A 128 28.31 21.13 -12.17
C GLY A 128 27.98 19.74 -12.74
N ARG A 129 28.73 18.68 -12.36
CA ARG A 129 28.48 17.32 -12.83
C ARG A 129 27.51 16.60 -11.90
N VAL A 130 26.56 15.90 -12.50
CA VAL A 130 25.57 15.11 -11.76
C VAL A 130 26.21 13.88 -11.13
N ILE A 131 25.93 13.67 -9.84
CA ILE A 131 26.27 12.46 -9.09
C ILE A 131 24.99 11.62 -8.96
N ASN A 132 24.95 10.49 -9.67
CA ASN A 132 23.77 9.60 -9.64
C ASN A 132 23.52 9.04 -8.23
N THR A 133 22.25 8.98 -7.86
CA THR A 133 21.72 8.43 -6.61
C THR A 133 20.81 7.23 -6.91
N TRP A 134 20.21 6.66 -5.86
CA TRP A 134 19.15 5.64 -6.02
C TRP A 134 17.92 6.18 -6.76
N ALA A 135 17.62 7.49 -6.66
CA ALA A 135 16.51 8.10 -7.40
C ALA A 135 16.76 8.04 -8.91
N ASP A 136 18.00 8.30 -9.35
CA ASP A 136 18.37 8.22 -10.77
C ASP A 136 18.33 6.79 -11.31
N ILE A 137 18.58 5.79 -10.46
CA ILE A 137 18.43 4.37 -10.82
C ILE A 137 16.95 4.01 -10.99
N ILE A 138 16.08 4.44 -10.07
CA ILE A 138 14.62 4.28 -10.19
C ILE A 138 14.11 4.96 -11.46
N ASN A 139 14.59 6.16 -11.76
CA ASN A 139 14.22 6.89 -12.95
C ASN A 139 14.55 6.11 -14.24
N ARG A 140 15.70 5.43 -14.30
CA ARG A 140 16.05 4.56 -15.45
C ARG A 140 15.10 3.37 -15.60
N ALA A 141 14.65 2.77 -14.49
CA ALA A 141 13.65 1.71 -14.53
C ALA A 141 12.30 2.23 -15.01
N ASN A 142 11.90 3.42 -14.54
CA ASN A 142 10.67 4.09 -14.98
C ASN A 142 10.68 4.39 -16.48
N LEU A 143 11.79 4.95 -17.00
CA LEU A 143 11.96 5.17 -18.45
C LEU A 143 11.83 3.86 -19.25
N GLY A 144 12.35 2.75 -18.73
CA GLY A 144 12.21 1.43 -19.36
C GLY A 144 10.77 0.94 -19.42
N MET A 145 9.93 1.27 -18.43
CA MET A 145 8.50 0.98 -18.45
C MET A 145 7.75 1.91 -19.41
N GLU A 146 8.04 3.21 -19.35
CA GLU A 146 7.40 4.25 -20.18
C GLU A 146 7.55 3.94 -21.67
N VAL A 147 8.77 3.63 -22.14
CA VAL A 147 9.03 3.36 -23.57
C VAL A 147 8.47 2.03 -24.07
N MET A 148 8.11 1.11 -23.17
CA MET A 148 7.61 -0.23 -23.53
C MET A 148 6.10 -0.37 -23.30
N HIS A 149 5.52 0.43 -22.42
CA HIS A 149 4.09 0.46 -22.13
C HIS A 149 3.32 0.90 -23.37
N GLU A 150 2.20 0.22 -23.64
CA GLU A 150 1.33 0.56 -24.77
C GLU A 150 2.08 0.85 -26.09
N ARG A 151 3.05 0.00 -26.43
CA ARG A 151 3.99 0.12 -27.56
C ARG A 151 3.41 0.53 -28.92
N ASN A 152 2.10 0.41 -29.12
CA ASN A 152 1.39 0.72 -30.36
C ASN A 152 0.31 1.82 -30.22
N ALA A 153 0.15 2.44 -29.05
CA ALA A 153 -0.91 3.42 -28.79
C ALA A 153 -0.45 4.88 -29.03
N HIS A 154 0.86 5.14 -28.94
CA HIS A 154 1.42 6.49 -29.00
C HIS A 154 1.83 6.88 -30.42
N ASN A 155 1.29 8.00 -30.92
CA ASN A 155 1.68 8.62 -32.21
C ASN A 155 2.45 9.94 -32.04
N PHE A 156 2.51 10.46 -30.81
CA PHE A 156 3.17 11.71 -30.44
C PHE A 156 4.23 11.41 -29.37
N PRO A 157 5.28 12.25 -29.25
CA PRO A 157 6.42 11.97 -28.38
C PRO A 157 6.15 12.16 -26.89
N LEU A 158 5.01 12.73 -26.50
CA LEU A 158 4.65 12.99 -25.11
C LEU A 158 3.35 12.28 -24.79
N ASP A 159 3.37 11.50 -23.70
CA ASP A 159 2.15 11.11 -23.01
C ASP A 159 1.76 12.24 -22.06
N LEU A 160 0.53 12.75 -22.21
CA LEU A 160 -0.01 13.87 -21.43
C LEU A 160 -1.21 13.44 -20.59
N ALA A 161 -1.72 12.23 -20.85
CA ALA A 161 -2.89 11.66 -20.18
C ALA A 161 -2.46 10.68 -19.08
N ALA A 162 -1.35 9.97 -19.26
CA ALA A 162 -0.72 9.13 -18.25
C ALA A 162 0.75 9.53 -18.03
N VAL A 163 1.05 10.02 -16.83
CA VAL A 163 2.43 10.27 -16.34
C VAL A 163 3.14 11.50 -16.94
N GLU A 164 3.96 12.10 -16.09
CA GLU A 164 4.67 13.37 -16.27
C GLU A 164 5.83 13.27 -17.27
N VAL A 165 6.00 14.32 -18.08
CA VAL A 165 7.10 14.48 -19.03
C VAL A 165 8.43 14.44 -18.28
N PRO A 166 9.37 13.53 -18.59
CA PRO A 166 10.73 13.65 -18.08
C PRO A 166 11.31 14.97 -18.59
N SER A 167 11.75 15.84 -17.69
CA SER A 167 12.52 17.03 -18.05
C SER A 167 13.86 16.58 -18.64
N ILE A 168 13.88 16.32 -19.95
CA ILE A 168 15.11 16.20 -20.72
C ILE A 168 15.61 17.63 -20.95
N GLU A 169 16.27 18.19 -19.94
CA GLU A 169 17.19 19.29 -20.23
C GLU A 169 18.40 18.67 -20.94
N GLY A 170 18.64 19.16 -22.16
CA GLY A 170 19.77 18.77 -23.00
C GLY A 170 21.10 19.37 -22.58
#